data_AF-A0A7X7Y114-F1
#
_entry.id   AF-A0A7X7Y114-F1
#
_cell.length_a   1.000
_cell.length_b   1.000
_cell.length_c   1.000
_cell.angle_alpha   90.00
_cell.angle_beta   90.00
_cell.angle_gamma   90.00
#
_symmetry.space_group_name_H-M   'P 1'
#
loop_
_entity.id
_entity.type
_entity.pdbx_description
1 polymer ?
#
loop_
_entity_poly.entity_id
_entity_poly.type
_entity_poly.pdbx_seq_one_letter_code
_entity_poly.pdbx_strand_id
1 'polypeptide(L)'
;MKRKGFISVMALLLLTVILASSTYMLYIFSTQTTIASNSHKNIQARIATEDKAKRLIYDEESFNNLVLPEIYHIMRNKNPPYKNTLTSNNMPASNKITLPSDSPLASNVKSATIRLEGSDSMLQRQVVPDNYHETTSLILRLETDYQGVKNLVEFKGRVINRLFEIEEAFVTQDRLEDEELVDEFHSLMDLIKAEIFKHDAKGTPSAIAMNFDGDVTIDEKYITGSLGDTNNFYGHTGKHVFINVKNLKDERPSLEVKHQTDPNRLIKIRGNIYCEGDLVISSPFELEGNLILNGGSLTLNTNEKPLVKGKVFFRGEGDLKFEDIKLKTEKKYVYRFGSYLPGFIDVEIIVIKKQK
;
A
#
# COMPACT_ATOMS: atom_id res chain seq x y z
N MET A 1 54.55 -76.73 24.05
CA MET A 1 53.12 -76.89 23.69
C MET A 1 52.75 -75.91 22.59
N LYS A 2 52.56 -76.35 21.34
CA LYS A 2 52.04 -75.52 20.25
C LYS A 2 50.52 -75.36 20.45
N ARG A 3 50.07 -74.27 21.08
CA ARG A 3 48.63 -73.97 21.25
C ARG A 3 48.04 -73.57 19.90
N LYS A 4 47.61 -74.55 19.11
CA LYS A 4 47.04 -74.36 17.76
C LYS A 4 45.79 -73.45 17.73
N GLY A 5 45.15 -73.17 18.86
CA GLY A 5 43.98 -72.27 18.95
C GLY A 5 44.28 -70.77 19.03
N PHE A 6 45.51 -70.35 19.34
CA PHE A 6 45.83 -68.92 19.54
C PHE A 6 45.72 -68.10 18.25
N ILE A 7 46.13 -68.68 17.12
CA ILE A 7 46.06 -68.04 15.80
C ILE A 7 44.60 -67.82 15.37
N SER A 8 43.72 -68.79 15.61
CA SER A 8 42.29 -68.66 15.30
C SER A 8 41.62 -67.57 16.13
N VAL A 9 41.96 -67.42 17.41
CA VAL A 9 41.39 -66.36 18.27
C VAL A 9 41.86 -64.97 17.81
N MET A 10 43.14 -64.81 17.48
CA MET A 10 43.65 -63.54 16.94
C MET A 10 43.04 -63.20 15.57
N ALA A 11 42.89 -64.19 14.69
CA ALA A 11 42.22 -63.99 13.39
C ALA A 11 40.75 -63.56 13.57
N LEU A 12 40.04 -64.14 14.54
CA LEU A 12 38.66 -63.78 14.84
C LEU A 12 38.54 -62.35 15.39
N LEU A 13 39.45 -61.95 16.29
CA LEU A 13 39.51 -60.58 16.80
C LEU A 13 39.83 -59.57 15.69
N LEU A 14 40.82 -59.85 14.84
CA LEU A 14 41.15 -59.03 13.67
C LEU A 14 39.95 -58.90 12.72
N LEU A 15 39.29 -60.01 12.40
CA LEU A 15 38.10 -60.00 11.56
C LEU A 15 36.97 -59.16 12.18
N THR A 16 36.79 -59.25 13.50
CA THR A 16 35.77 -58.47 14.22
C THR A 16 36.07 -56.97 14.13
N VAL A 17 37.33 -56.56 14.31
CA VAL A 17 37.76 -55.17 14.18
C VAL A 17 37.58 -54.66 12.75
N ILE A 18 37.93 -55.47 11.75
CA ILE A 18 37.75 -55.13 10.33
C ILE A 18 36.26 -54.96 10.01
N LEU A 19 35.41 -55.88 10.47
CA LEU A 19 33.98 -55.86 10.22
C LEU A 19 33.31 -54.66 10.93
N ALA A 20 33.69 -54.38 12.18
CA ALA A 20 33.21 -53.23 12.93
C ALA A 20 33.65 -51.89 12.30
N SER A 21 34.88 -51.81 11.79
CA SER A 21 35.36 -50.62 11.07
C SER A 21 34.63 -50.43 9.74
N SER A 22 34.32 -51.53 9.04
CA SER A 22 33.59 -51.49 7.77
C SER A 22 32.13 -51.07 7.97
N THR A 23 31.44 -51.59 8.99
CA THR A 23 30.07 -51.18 9.32
C THR A 23 30.02 -49.72 9.79
N TYR A 24 31.01 -49.27 10.56
CA TYR A 24 31.14 -47.87 10.95
C TYR A 24 31.35 -46.93 9.75
N MET A 25 32.22 -47.31 8.80
CA MET A 25 32.41 -46.56 7.56
C MET A 25 31.13 -46.47 6.72
N LEU A 26 30.40 -47.57 6.57
CA LEU A 26 29.10 -47.58 5.87
C LEU A 26 28.07 -46.68 6.58
N TYR A 27 28.05 -46.69 7.91
CA TYR A 27 27.19 -45.82 8.70
C TYR A 27 27.52 -44.34 8.50
N ILE A 28 28.81 -43.96 8.55
CA ILE A 28 29.25 -42.58 8.26
C ILE A 28 28.84 -42.19 6.84
N PHE A 29 29.10 -43.04 5.85
CA PHE A 29 28.78 -42.75 4.45
C PHE A 29 27.28 -42.53 4.23
N SER A 30 26.44 -43.40 4.81
CA SER A 30 24.97 -43.26 4.77
C SER A 30 24.50 -41.95 5.42
N THR A 31 25.08 -41.60 6.56
CA THR A 31 24.76 -40.37 7.29
C THR A 31 25.17 -39.14 6.49
N GLN A 32 26.39 -39.12 5.93
CA GLN A 32 26.87 -38.02 5.07
C GLN A 32 26.00 -37.86 3.81
N THR A 33 25.61 -38.96 3.18
CA THR A 33 24.73 -38.93 2.00
C THR A 33 23.36 -38.36 2.34
N THR A 34 22.80 -38.72 3.50
CA THR A 34 21.52 -38.18 3.97
C THR A 34 21.62 -36.69 4.29
N ILE A 35 22.71 -36.25 4.94
CA ILE A 35 22.97 -34.84 5.22
C ILE A 35 23.11 -34.05 3.92
N ALA A 36 23.88 -34.56 2.95
CA ALA A 36 24.07 -33.91 1.66
C ALA A 36 22.76 -33.80 0.87
N SER A 37 21.95 -34.86 0.85
CA SER A 37 20.64 -34.89 0.19
C SER A 37 19.65 -33.89 0.82
N ASN A 38 19.57 -33.87 2.16
CA ASN A 38 18.72 -32.90 2.87
C ASN A 38 19.20 -31.47 2.67
N SER A 39 20.52 -31.24 2.68
CA SER A 39 21.11 -29.92 2.38
C SER A 39 20.75 -29.47 0.96
N HIS A 40 20.86 -30.36 -0.03
CA HIS A 40 20.48 -30.07 -1.40
C HIS A 40 19.00 -29.73 -1.54
N LYS A 41 18.11 -30.54 -0.92
CA LYS A 41 16.66 -30.27 -0.88
C LYS A 41 16.34 -28.93 -0.22
N ASN A 42 17.00 -28.60 0.89
CA ASN A 42 16.83 -27.32 1.56
C ASN A 42 17.25 -26.14 0.68
N ILE A 43 18.35 -26.27 -0.07
CA ILE A 43 18.81 -25.25 -1.01
C ILE A 43 17.82 -25.10 -2.17
N GLN A 44 17.36 -26.21 -2.77
CA GLN A 44 16.36 -26.17 -3.85
C GLN A 44 15.04 -25.56 -3.38
N ALA A 45 14.53 -26.00 -2.23
CA ALA A 45 13.33 -25.48 -1.62
C ALA A 45 13.44 -23.97 -1.41
N ARG A 46 14.60 -23.51 -0.93
CA ARG A 46 14.89 -22.08 -0.74
C ARG A 46 14.84 -21.32 -2.06
N ILE A 47 15.59 -21.77 -3.07
CA ILE A 47 15.65 -21.11 -4.38
C ILE A 47 14.24 -21.03 -4.99
N ALA A 48 13.45 -22.11 -4.91
CA ALA A 48 12.09 -22.12 -5.41
C ALA A 48 11.16 -21.15 -4.65
N THR A 49 11.37 -20.97 -3.34
CA THR A 49 10.59 -20.01 -2.54
C THR A 49 10.94 -18.57 -2.93
N GLU A 50 12.23 -18.27 -3.05
CA GLU A 50 12.73 -16.94 -3.42
C GLU A 50 12.30 -16.57 -4.84
N ASP A 51 12.37 -17.51 -5.80
CA ASP A 51 11.89 -17.29 -7.18
C ASP A 51 10.40 -16.94 -7.21
N LYS A 52 9.56 -17.71 -6.52
CA LYS A 52 8.11 -17.46 -6.48
C LYS A 52 7.75 -16.16 -5.82
N ALA A 53 8.44 -15.83 -4.74
CA ALA A 53 8.18 -14.60 -4.06
C ALA A 53 8.64 -13.38 -4.87
N LYS A 54 9.78 -13.50 -5.58
CA LYS A 54 10.21 -12.48 -6.55
C LYS A 54 9.21 -12.33 -7.67
N ARG A 55 8.69 -13.42 -8.24
CA ARG A 55 7.65 -13.34 -9.26
C ARG A 55 6.39 -12.67 -8.72
N LEU A 56 5.91 -13.03 -7.53
CA LEU A 56 4.73 -12.40 -6.93
C LEU A 56 4.86 -10.87 -6.79
N ILE A 57 6.09 -10.36 -6.65
CA ILE A 57 6.40 -8.96 -6.40
C ILE A 57 6.80 -8.20 -7.67
N TYR A 58 7.72 -8.74 -8.44
CA TYR A 58 8.41 -8.05 -9.53
C TYR A 58 7.80 -8.37 -10.90
N ASP A 59 6.98 -9.43 -10.99
CA ASP A 59 6.17 -9.65 -12.18
C ASP A 59 4.95 -8.73 -12.12
N GLU A 60 4.88 -7.82 -13.08
CA GLU A 60 3.87 -6.76 -13.11
C GLU A 60 2.43 -7.32 -13.14
N GLU A 61 2.20 -8.39 -13.90
CA GLU A 61 0.90 -9.03 -13.98
C GLU A 61 0.51 -9.65 -12.63
N SER A 62 1.40 -10.42 -12.02
CA SER A 62 1.18 -11.03 -10.70
C SER A 62 0.94 -9.98 -9.63
N PHE A 63 1.75 -8.91 -9.63
CA PHE A 63 1.63 -7.84 -8.65
C PHE A 63 0.29 -7.10 -8.80
N ASN A 64 -0.04 -6.64 -10.01
CA ASN A 64 -1.24 -5.86 -10.28
C ASN A 64 -2.53 -6.67 -10.06
N ASN A 65 -2.51 -7.97 -10.35
CA ASN A 65 -3.70 -8.82 -10.25
C ASN A 65 -3.89 -9.48 -8.88
N LEU A 66 -2.81 -9.71 -8.11
CA LEU A 66 -2.87 -10.50 -6.88
C LEU A 66 -2.50 -9.69 -5.62
N VAL A 67 -1.48 -8.83 -5.71
CA VAL A 67 -0.93 -8.11 -4.55
C VAL A 67 -1.61 -6.77 -4.38
N LEU A 68 -1.61 -5.95 -5.43
CA LEU A 68 -2.15 -4.59 -5.42
C LEU A 68 -3.64 -4.51 -4.99
N PRO A 69 -4.54 -5.42 -5.43
CA PRO A 69 -5.94 -5.39 -5.00
C PRO A 69 -6.10 -5.62 -3.50
N GLU A 70 -5.25 -6.46 -2.90
CA GLU A 70 -5.26 -6.69 -1.46
C GLU A 70 -4.71 -5.49 -0.69
N ILE A 71 -3.70 -4.80 -1.23
CA ILE A 71 -3.23 -3.54 -0.65
C ILE A 71 -4.36 -2.51 -0.66
N TYR A 72 -5.04 -2.31 -1.79
CA TYR A 72 -6.21 -1.44 -1.87
C TYR A 72 -7.29 -1.83 -0.86
N HIS A 73 -7.59 -3.12 -0.75
CA HIS A 73 -8.58 -3.62 0.19
C HIS A 73 -8.21 -3.25 1.64
N ILE A 74 -6.95 -3.46 2.04
CA ILE A 74 -6.48 -3.12 3.40
C ILE A 74 -6.59 -1.61 3.63
N MET A 75 -6.06 -0.79 2.71
CA MET A 75 -5.99 0.67 2.88
C MET A 75 -7.36 1.34 2.87
N ARG A 76 -8.29 0.85 2.04
CA ARG A 76 -9.62 1.44 1.86
C ARG A 76 -10.60 1.04 2.97
N ASN A 77 -10.41 -0.13 3.58
CA ASN A 77 -11.33 -0.68 4.58
C ASN A 77 -10.84 -0.58 6.03
N LYS A 78 -9.52 -0.46 6.26
CA LYS A 78 -8.94 -0.32 7.61
C LYS A 78 -8.47 1.11 7.82
N ASN A 79 -8.82 1.70 8.96
CA ASN A 79 -8.29 2.99 9.36
C ASN A 79 -6.94 2.80 10.06
N PRO A 80 -5.94 3.68 9.80
CA PRO A 80 -4.73 3.71 10.61
C PRO A 80 -5.04 4.14 12.06
N PRO A 81 -4.25 3.71 13.06
CA PRO A 81 -3.07 2.86 12.93
C PRO A 81 -3.44 1.39 12.63
N TYR A 82 -2.73 0.74 11.71
CA TYR A 82 -2.95 -0.65 11.31
C TYR A 82 -2.50 -1.57 12.44
N LYS A 83 -3.47 -2.03 13.25
CA LYS A 83 -3.20 -2.90 14.39
C LYS A 83 -3.15 -4.36 13.99
N ASN A 84 -2.13 -5.06 14.49
CA ASN A 84 -2.06 -6.51 14.44
C ASN A 84 -2.96 -7.10 15.52
N THR A 85 -4.08 -7.71 15.12
CA THR A 85 -4.78 -8.65 15.99
C THR A 85 -4.11 -10.02 15.85
N LEU A 86 -3.75 -10.64 16.96
CA LEU A 86 -3.24 -12.02 16.93
C LEU A 86 -4.41 -12.97 16.68
N THR A 87 -4.22 -13.90 15.76
CA THR A 87 -5.10 -15.05 15.53
C THR A 87 -4.92 -16.08 16.66
N SER A 88 -5.80 -17.08 16.72
CA SER A 88 -5.73 -18.20 17.68
C SER A 88 -4.38 -18.93 17.68
N ASN A 89 -3.59 -18.80 16.62
CA ASN A 89 -2.29 -19.44 16.46
C ASN A 89 -1.12 -18.49 16.79
N ASN A 90 -1.36 -17.39 17.50
CA ASN A 90 -0.39 -16.31 17.77
C ASN A 90 0.26 -15.73 16.49
N MET A 91 -0.43 -15.80 15.34
CA MET A 91 0.02 -15.13 14.12
C MET A 91 -0.78 -13.83 13.90
N PRO A 92 -0.14 -12.74 13.43
CA PRO A 92 -0.87 -11.53 13.09
C PRO A 92 -1.92 -11.78 12.00
N ALA A 93 -3.12 -11.25 12.19
CA ALA A 93 -4.19 -11.29 11.20
C ALA A 93 -3.69 -10.67 9.89
N SER A 94 -3.80 -11.44 8.82
CA SER A 94 -3.36 -11.04 7.48
C SER A 94 -4.39 -11.45 6.45
N ASN A 95 -4.45 -10.70 5.36
CA ASN A 95 -5.29 -11.05 4.24
C ASN A 95 -4.61 -12.15 3.42
N LYS A 96 -5.37 -13.15 3.00
CA LYS A 96 -4.84 -14.24 2.18
C LYS A 96 -4.86 -13.83 0.71
N ILE A 97 -3.71 -13.93 0.06
CA ILE A 97 -3.62 -13.79 -1.40
C ILE A 97 -4.01 -15.13 -2.01
N THR A 98 -5.03 -15.12 -2.87
CA THR A 98 -5.48 -16.33 -3.57
C THR A 98 -4.68 -16.46 -4.86
N LEU A 99 -3.81 -17.47 -4.92
CA LEU A 99 -3.04 -17.77 -6.13
C LEU A 99 -3.87 -18.65 -7.08
N PRO A 100 -3.89 -18.37 -8.40
CA PRO A 100 -4.57 -19.22 -9.38
C PRO A 100 -4.00 -20.64 -9.36
N SER A 101 -4.85 -21.66 -9.22
CA SER A 101 -4.43 -23.06 -9.06
C SER A 101 -3.65 -23.63 -10.25
N ASP A 102 -3.86 -23.06 -11.42
CA ASP A 102 -3.22 -23.35 -12.70
C ASP A 102 -1.91 -22.58 -12.92
N SER A 103 -1.61 -21.59 -12.06
CA SER A 103 -0.38 -20.81 -12.18
C SER A 103 0.84 -21.58 -11.65
N PRO A 104 2.01 -21.48 -12.32
CA PRO A 104 3.27 -22.01 -11.79
C PRO A 104 3.62 -21.42 -10.41
N LEU A 105 3.07 -20.25 -10.06
CA LEU A 105 3.18 -19.62 -8.74
C LEU A 105 2.53 -20.44 -7.63
N ALA A 106 1.39 -21.10 -7.90
CA ALA A 106 0.65 -21.84 -6.88
C ALA A 106 1.30 -23.19 -6.53
N SER A 107 2.11 -23.75 -7.43
CA SER A 107 2.85 -24.98 -7.15
C SER A 107 3.61 -24.83 -5.83
N ASN A 108 3.59 -25.83 -4.94
CA ASN A 108 4.36 -25.81 -3.68
C ASN A 108 4.14 -24.60 -2.74
N VAL A 109 3.21 -23.67 -3.00
CA VAL A 109 2.86 -22.58 -2.08
C VAL A 109 1.73 -23.05 -1.19
N LYS A 110 1.96 -23.03 0.13
CA LYS A 110 0.95 -23.34 1.14
C LYS A 110 0.07 -22.13 1.45
N SER A 111 0.71 -20.99 1.63
CA SER A 111 0.02 -19.76 1.93
C SER A 111 0.81 -18.56 1.43
N ALA A 112 0.08 -17.57 0.93
CA ALA A 112 0.57 -16.23 0.65
C ALA A 112 -0.33 -15.27 1.42
N THR A 113 0.24 -14.42 2.26
CA THR A 113 -0.53 -13.44 3.04
C THR A 113 0.11 -12.07 3.01
N ILE A 114 -0.73 -11.05 3.17
CA ILE A 114 -0.33 -9.65 3.12
C ILE A 114 -0.98 -8.88 4.26
N ARG A 115 -0.22 -7.97 4.86
CA ARG A 115 -0.72 -7.05 5.88
C ARG A 115 0.07 -5.75 5.88
N LEU A 116 -0.55 -4.68 6.39
CA LEU A 116 0.14 -3.47 6.82
C LEU A 116 0.34 -3.56 8.34
N GLU A 117 1.57 -3.35 8.78
CA GLU A 117 1.95 -3.45 10.19
C GLU A 117 2.58 -2.13 10.64
N GLY A 118 1.97 -1.50 11.66
CA GLY A 118 2.59 -0.40 12.41
C GLY A 118 3.52 -0.94 13.51
N SER A 119 4.52 -0.16 13.93
CA SER A 119 5.40 -0.49 15.07
C SER A 119 4.61 -0.84 16.33
N ASP A 120 5.09 -1.84 17.10
CA ASP A 120 4.48 -2.30 18.36
C ASP A 120 4.28 -1.17 19.38
N SER A 121 5.18 -0.18 19.40
CA SER A 121 5.08 1.02 20.25
C SER A 121 3.87 1.91 19.91
N MET A 122 3.35 1.81 18.69
CA MET A 122 2.23 2.60 18.18
C MET A 122 0.87 1.93 18.42
N LEU A 123 0.84 0.62 18.63
CA LEU A 123 -0.40 -0.14 18.88
C LEU A 123 -1.13 0.29 20.16
N GLN A 124 -0.40 0.87 21.12
CA GLN A 124 -0.91 1.38 22.40
C GLN A 124 -1.50 2.80 22.31
N ARG A 125 -1.25 3.55 21.23
CA ARG A 125 -1.73 4.93 21.07
C ARG A 125 -3.05 4.96 20.27
N GLN A 126 -4.00 5.82 20.67
CA GLN A 126 -5.25 6.07 19.91
C GLN A 126 -5.07 7.12 18.79
N VAL A 127 -3.99 7.88 18.83
CA VAL A 127 -3.68 8.95 17.86
C VAL A 127 -2.57 8.47 16.92
N VAL A 128 -2.75 8.70 15.62
CA VAL A 128 -1.74 8.42 14.59
C VAL A 128 -0.62 9.46 14.73
N PRO A 129 0.63 9.06 15.01
CA PRO A 129 1.75 9.99 15.17
C PRO A 129 2.19 10.58 13.83
N ASP A 130 2.94 11.66 13.88
CA ASP A 130 3.42 12.35 12.67
C ASP A 130 4.38 11.47 11.84
N ASN A 131 5.19 10.65 12.51
CA ASN A 131 6.11 9.68 11.90
C ASN A 131 5.48 8.29 11.62
N TYR A 132 4.16 8.22 11.46
CA TYR A 132 3.47 6.95 11.22
C TYR A 132 3.95 6.21 9.96
N HIS A 133 4.44 6.96 8.96
CA HIS A 133 5.02 6.42 7.74
C HIS A 133 6.27 5.56 7.97
N GLU A 134 7.22 6.05 8.78
CA GLU A 134 8.46 5.33 9.11
C GLU A 134 8.20 4.01 9.84
N THR A 135 7.03 3.91 10.49
CA THR A 135 6.67 2.79 11.34
C THR A 135 5.65 1.85 10.70
N THR A 136 5.14 2.18 9.51
CA THR A 136 4.19 1.33 8.77
C THR A 136 4.92 0.60 7.66
N SER A 137 4.87 -0.73 7.69
CA SER A 137 5.46 -1.56 6.64
C SER A 137 4.42 -2.51 6.07
N LEU A 138 4.46 -2.70 4.76
CA LEU A 138 3.86 -3.87 4.12
C LEU A 138 4.65 -5.09 4.50
N ILE A 139 3.94 -6.13 4.91
CA ILE A 139 4.51 -7.44 5.16
C ILE A 139 3.81 -8.42 4.24
N LEU A 140 4.54 -8.87 3.23
CA LEU A 140 4.14 -9.97 2.37
C LEU A 140 4.85 -11.24 2.86
N ARG A 141 4.07 -12.26 3.20
CA ARG A 141 4.56 -13.52 3.76
C ARG A 141 4.23 -14.66 2.81
N LEU A 142 5.24 -15.40 2.38
CA LEU A 142 5.08 -16.58 1.53
C LEU A 142 5.59 -17.83 2.25
N GLU A 143 4.70 -18.81 2.43
CA GLU A 143 5.03 -20.13 2.95
C GLU A 143 4.93 -21.17 1.84
N THR A 144 5.99 -21.95 1.67
CA THR A 144 6.06 -23.02 0.67
C THR A 144 6.40 -24.36 1.30
N ASP A 145 6.05 -25.45 0.62
CA ASP A 145 6.47 -26.81 0.93
C ASP A 145 7.01 -27.48 -0.33
N TYR A 146 8.33 -27.70 -0.35
CA TYR A 146 9.01 -28.38 -1.43
C TYR A 146 9.52 -29.73 -0.93
N GLN A 147 8.90 -30.82 -1.39
CA GLN A 147 9.27 -32.19 -1.02
C GLN A 147 9.34 -32.43 0.50
N GLY A 148 8.44 -31.82 1.29
CA GLY A 148 8.40 -31.93 2.75
C GLY A 148 9.24 -30.88 3.48
N VAL A 149 10.03 -30.08 2.75
CA VAL A 149 10.78 -28.95 3.32
C VAL A 149 9.90 -27.71 3.30
N LYS A 150 9.49 -27.27 4.49
CA LYS A 150 8.78 -26.00 4.66
C LYS A 150 9.77 -24.83 4.66
N ASN A 151 9.46 -23.79 3.91
CA ASN A 151 10.21 -22.54 3.93
C ASN A 151 9.27 -21.35 4.09
N LEU A 152 9.79 -20.30 4.72
CA LEU A 152 9.09 -19.05 4.94
C LEU A 152 9.96 -17.88 4.49
N VAL A 153 9.38 -17.00 3.67
CA VAL A 153 10.00 -15.73 3.28
C VAL A 153 9.05 -14.59 3.61
N GLU A 154 9.59 -13.53 4.22
CA GLU A 154 8.87 -12.30 4.53
C GLU A 154 9.53 -11.12 3.81
N PHE A 155 8.72 -10.34 3.08
CA PHE A 155 9.12 -9.09 2.46
C PHE A 155 8.58 -7.94 3.28
N LYS A 156 9.43 -6.94 3.47
CA LYS A 156 9.06 -5.68 4.12
C LYS A 156 9.28 -4.53 3.15
N GLY A 157 8.28 -3.67 3.01
CA GLY A 157 8.34 -2.52 2.12
C GLY A 157 7.49 -1.34 2.58
N ARG A 158 7.73 -0.19 1.94
CA ARG A 158 6.84 0.98 1.94
C ARG A 158 5.76 0.80 0.88
N VAL A 159 4.64 1.50 1.05
CA VAL A 159 3.45 1.38 0.19
C VAL A 159 2.89 2.72 -0.20
N ILE A 160 3.31 3.78 0.47
CA ILE A 160 2.70 5.09 0.31
C ILE A 160 3.74 5.97 -0.35
N ASN A 161 3.28 6.70 -1.35
CA ASN A 161 4.11 7.66 -2.03
C ASN A 161 4.62 8.72 -1.03
N ARG A 162 5.94 8.94 -1.07
CA ARG A 162 6.68 9.77 -0.11
C ARG A 162 6.13 11.19 0.00
N LEU A 163 5.57 11.76 -1.08
CA LEU A 163 4.99 13.11 -1.08
C LEU A 163 3.77 13.23 -0.14
N PHE A 164 3.01 12.14 0.03
CA PHE A 164 1.92 12.07 1.01
C PHE A 164 2.40 11.84 2.44
N GLU A 165 3.69 11.53 2.63
CA GLU A 165 4.30 11.25 3.92
C GLU A 165 5.01 12.47 4.51
N ILE A 166 5.48 13.40 3.65
CA ILE A 166 6.02 14.73 3.99
C ILE A 166 5.20 15.39 5.12
N GLU A 167 5.85 16.08 6.06
CA GLU A 167 5.17 16.67 7.22
C GLU A 167 4.28 17.86 6.84
N GLU A 168 4.71 18.64 5.84
CA GLU A 168 4.02 19.81 5.33
C GLU A 168 2.61 19.46 4.83
N ALA A 169 1.62 20.15 5.38
CA ALA A 169 0.22 20.01 4.97
C ALA A 169 -0.04 20.53 3.54
N PHE A 170 0.78 21.47 3.09
CA PHE A 170 0.68 22.13 1.78
C PHE A 170 1.94 21.82 0.97
N VAL A 171 1.77 21.07 -0.11
CA VAL A 171 2.84 20.58 -0.96
C VAL A 171 2.76 21.31 -2.30
N THR A 172 3.81 22.06 -2.62
CA THR A 172 3.99 22.81 -3.86
C THR A 172 5.43 22.68 -4.30
N GLN A 173 5.69 22.83 -5.60
CA GLN A 173 7.04 22.81 -6.15
C GLN A 173 7.99 23.77 -5.40
N ASP A 174 7.56 25.01 -5.16
CA ASP A 174 8.40 26.04 -4.53
C ASP A 174 8.75 25.77 -3.05
N ARG A 175 8.08 24.79 -2.42
CA ARG A 175 8.28 24.44 -1.00
C ARG A 175 9.06 23.15 -0.82
N LEU A 176 9.37 22.45 -1.91
CA LEU A 176 10.20 21.25 -1.88
C LEU A 176 11.67 21.69 -1.99
N GLU A 177 12.49 21.30 -1.03
CA GLU A 177 13.91 21.67 -0.98
C GLU A 177 14.79 20.80 -1.90
N ASP A 178 14.31 19.61 -2.26
CA ASP A 178 15.04 18.58 -3.00
C ASP A 178 14.55 18.51 -4.45
N GLU A 179 15.48 18.61 -5.41
CA GLU A 179 15.18 18.49 -6.84
C GLU A 179 14.55 17.13 -7.18
N GLU A 180 14.95 16.05 -6.51
CA GLU A 180 14.35 14.73 -6.71
C GLU A 180 12.87 14.72 -6.31
N LEU A 181 12.51 15.39 -5.20
CA LEU A 181 11.12 15.50 -4.76
C LEU A 181 10.29 16.38 -5.69
N VAL A 182 10.89 17.39 -6.33
CA VAL A 182 10.22 18.21 -7.33
C VAL A 182 9.86 17.37 -8.56
N ASP A 183 10.78 16.55 -9.04
CA ASP A 183 10.55 15.64 -10.17
C ASP A 183 9.50 14.57 -9.84
N GLU A 184 9.56 14.00 -8.63
CA GLU A 184 8.52 13.09 -8.12
C GLU A 184 7.16 13.79 -8.05
N PHE A 185 7.12 15.06 -7.61
CA PHE A 185 5.89 15.84 -7.52
C PHE A 185 5.28 16.08 -8.90
N HIS A 186 6.08 16.46 -9.89
CA HIS A 186 5.60 16.60 -11.26
C HIS A 186 5.06 15.28 -11.82
N SER A 187 5.80 14.19 -11.60
CA SER A 187 5.41 12.85 -12.02
C SER A 187 4.10 12.41 -11.38
N LEU A 188 3.92 12.66 -10.07
CA LEU A 188 2.67 12.38 -9.36
C LEU A 188 1.50 13.20 -9.92
N MET A 189 1.69 14.51 -10.13
CA MET A 189 0.63 15.38 -10.63
C MET A 189 0.21 15.04 -12.07
N ASP A 190 1.14 14.58 -12.90
CA ASP A 190 0.86 14.10 -14.25
C ASP A 190 0.18 12.72 -14.25
N LEU A 191 0.59 11.83 -13.36
CA LEU A 191 -0.06 10.53 -13.17
C LEU A 191 -1.52 10.71 -12.72
N ILE A 192 -1.76 11.55 -11.71
CA ILE A 192 -3.12 11.87 -11.24
C ILE A 192 -3.93 12.44 -12.40
N LYS A 193 -3.39 13.42 -13.14
CA LYS A 193 -4.06 13.99 -14.32
C LYS A 193 -4.43 12.92 -15.35
N ALA A 194 -3.53 12.00 -15.65
CA ALA A 194 -3.75 10.96 -16.67
C ALA A 194 -4.82 9.94 -16.24
N GLU A 195 -4.82 9.55 -14.97
CA GLU A 195 -5.55 8.37 -14.51
C GLU A 195 -6.81 8.63 -13.68
N ILE A 196 -6.98 9.83 -13.11
CA ILE A 196 -8.02 10.10 -12.09
C ILE A 196 -9.45 9.73 -12.52
N PHE A 197 -9.81 9.89 -13.80
CA PHE A 197 -11.14 9.52 -14.32
C PHE A 197 -11.36 8.02 -14.47
N LYS A 198 -10.28 7.26 -14.70
CA LYS A 198 -10.30 5.81 -14.91
C LYS A 198 -10.03 5.05 -13.61
N HIS A 199 -9.50 5.73 -12.60
CA HIS A 199 -9.10 5.13 -11.34
C HIS A 199 -10.31 4.58 -10.58
N ASP A 200 -10.26 3.28 -10.25
CA ASP A 200 -11.37 2.62 -9.60
C ASP A 200 -11.46 3.03 -8.13
N ALA A 201 -12.53 3.77 -7.79
CA ALA A 201 -12.84 4.12 -6.40
C ALA A 201 -13.57 3.00 -5.63
N LYS A 202 -13.64 1.77 -6.14
CA LYS A 202 -14.22 0.64 -5.40
C LYS A 202 -13.40 0.31 -4.17
N GLY A 203 -14.03 0.43 -3.01
CA GLY A 203 -13.44 0.01 -1.73
C GLY A 203 -14.53 -0.18 -0.68
N THR A 204 -15.36 0.86 -0.50
CA THR A 204 -16.52 0.83 0.40
C THR A 204 -17.81 1.11 -0.37
N PRO A 205 -18.97 0.53 -0.01
CA PRO A 205 -20.25 0.84 -0.64
C PRO A 205 -20.66 2.33 -0.56
N SER A 206 -20.06 3.09 0.36
CA SER A 206 -20.30 4.52 0.54
C SER A 206 -19.35 5.42 -0.27
N ALA A 207 -18.42 4.85 -1.02
CA ALA A 207 -17.48 5.58 -1.88
C ALA A 207 -18.13 5.88 -3.25
N ILE A 208 -18.12 7.15 -3.65
CA ILE A 208 -18.63 7.58 -4.96
C ILE A 208 -17.58 8.47 -5.62
N ALA A 209 -17.09 8.06 -6.78
CA ALA A 209 -16.33 8.91 -7.68
C ALA A 209 -17.27 9.67 -8.61
N MET A 210 -17.00 10.95 -8.82
CA MET A 210 -17.77 11.87 -9.65
C MET A 210 -16.79 12.57 -10.57
N ASN A 211 -16.95 12.35 -11.87
CA ASN A 211 -16.08 12.93 -12.90
C ASN A 211 -16.86 14.02 -13.64
N PHE A 212 -16.25 15.19 -13.79
CA PHE A 212 -16.83 16.36 -14.45
C PHE A 212 -15.82 16.99 -15.40
N ASP A 213 -16.29 17.46 -16.55
CA ASP A 213 -15.46 18.09 -17.59
C ASP A 213 -15.82 19.56 -17.86
N GLY A 214 -16.55 20.18 -16.94
CA GLY A 214 -16.93 21.59 -16.96
C GLY A 214 -17.17 22.11 -15.55
N ASP A 215 -17.98 23.16 -15.44
CA ASP A 215 -18.26 23.81 -14.16
C ASP A 215 -19.01 22.89 -13.20
N VAL A 216 -18.61 22.96 -11.93
CA VAL A 216 -19.16 22.15 -10.85
C VAL A 216 -19.54 23.05 -9.69
N THR A 217 -20.71 22.79 -9.09
CA THR A 217 -21.14 23.44 -7.86
C THR A 217 -21.31 22.40 -6.76
N ILE A 218 -20.72 22.67 -5.59
CA ILE A 218 -20.90 21.90 -4.36
C ILE A 218 -21.80 22.71 -3.42
N ASP A 219 -22.95 22.13 -3.09
CA ASP A 219 -23.90 22.61 -2.07
C ASP A 219 -23.88 21.65 -0.85
N GLU A 220 -24.61 21.98 0.23
CA GLU A 220 -24.70 21.17 1.46
C GLU A 220 -25.10 19.72 1.20
N LYS A 221 -25.98 19.50 0.23
CA LYS A 221 -26.58 18.17 -0.04
C LYS A 221 -26.13 17.56 -1.36
N TYR A 222 -25.81 18.40 -2.33
CA TYR A 222 -25.69 18.00 -3.72
C TYR A 222 -24.43 18.54 -4.36
N ILE A 223 -23.88 17.75 -5.28
CA ILE A 223 -22.83 18.17 -6.21
C ILE A 223 -23.45 18.12 -7.60
N THR A 224 -23.35 19.22 -8.33
CA THR A 224 -23.89 19.38 -9.68
C THR A 224 -22.81 19.80 -10.64
N GLY A 225 -22.76 19.18 -11.81
CA GLY A 225 -21.82 19.57 -12.85
C GLY A 225 -22.07 18.83 -14.14
N SER A 226 -21.33 19.18 -15.19
CA SER A 226 -21.43 18.55 -16.50
C SER A 226 -20.38 17.47 -16.70
N LEU A 227 -20.77 16.41 -17.41
CA LEU A 227 -19.85 15.46 -18.05
C LEU A 227 -20.31 15.26 -19.49
N GLY A 228 -19.53 15.75 -20.45
CA GLY A 228 -19.93 15.83 -21.85
C GLY A 228 -21.12 16.79 -22.01
N ASP A 229 -22.24 16.26 -22.50
CA ASP A 229 -23.50 16.99 -22.69
C ASP A 229 -24.54 16.69 -21.60
N THR A 230 -24.16 15.94 -20.56
CA THR A 230 -25.07 15.52 -19.50
C THR A 230 -24.82 16.31 -18.21
N ASN A 231 -25.89 16.88 -17.66
CA ASN A 231 -25.87 17.46 -16.32
C ASN A 231 -26.09 16.36 -15.29
N ASN A 232 -25.12 16.19 -14.41
CA ASN A 232 -25.15 15.18 -13.38
C ASN A 232 -25.44 15.81 -12.02
N PHE A 233 -26.18 15.07 -11.20
CA PHE A 233 -26.62 15.49 -9.88
C PHE A 233 -26.38 14.37 -8.88
N TYR A 234 -25.56 14.63 -7.85
CA TYR A 234 -25.17 13.63 -6.88
C TYR A 234 -25.43 14.08 -5.45
N GLY A 235 -26.21 13.29 -4.70
CA GLY A 235 -26.30 13.46 -3.25
C GLY A 235 -25.07 12.92 -2.54
N HIS A 236 -24.42 13.75 -1.71
CA HIS A 236 -23.15 13.41 -1.03
C HIS A 236 -23.26 13.24 0.48
N THR A 237 -24.39 13.60 1.09
CA THR A 237 -24.57 13.54 2.55
C THR A 237 -24.31 12.11 3.08
N GLY A 238 -23.34 12.00 3.99
CA GLY A 238 -22.97 10.72 4.62
C GLY A 238 -22.10 9.79 3.76
N LYS A 239 -21.67 10.23 2.56
CA LYS A 239 -20.85 9.44 1.64
C LYS A 239 -19.38 9.87 1.66
N HIS A 240 -18.50 9.03 1.13
CA HIS A 240 -17.14 9.40 0.77
C HIS A 240 -17.14 9.79 -0.70
N VAL A 241 -16.83 11.04 -1.02
CA VAL A 241 -16.93 11.56 -2.38
C VAL A 241 -15.56 11.90 -2.94
N PHE A 242 -15.34 11.50 -4.18
CA PHE A 242 -14.11 11.77 -4.93
C PHE A 242 -14.51 12.61 -6.14
N ILE A 243 -14.31 13.92 -6.01
CA ILE A 243 -14.75 14.91 -7.00
C ILE A 243 -13.57 15.19 -7.91
N ASN A 244 -13.72 14.85 -9.19
CA ASN A 244 -12.66 14.99 -10.18
C ASN A 244 -13.14 15.92 -11.29
N VAL A 245 -12.54 17.10 -11.39
CA VAL A 245 -12.87 18.12 -12.39
C VAL A 245 -11.67 18.29 -13.33
N LYS A 246 -11.85 17.93 -14.61
CA LYS A 246 -10.81 18.03 -15.64
C LYS A 246 -11.15 19.07 -16.69
N ASN A 247 -10.11 19.69 -17.24
CA ASN A 247 -10.23 20.49 -18.45
C ASN A 247 -10.11 19.57 -19.68
N LEU A 248 -11.24 19.17 -20.27
CA LEU A 248 -11.25 18.38 -21.51
C LEU A 248 -11.60 19.19 -22.76
N LYS A 249 -12.18 20.39 -22.59
CA LYS A 249 -12.76 21.20 -23.67
C LYS A 249 -11.94 22.46 -24.00
N ASP A 250 -10.69 22.51 -23.56
CA ASP A 250 -9.82 23.71 -23.59
C ASP A 250 -10.41 24.93 -22.87
N GLU A 251 -11.46 24.72 -22.07
CA GLU A 251 -12.08 25.70 -21.19
C GLU A 251 -11.71 25.39 -19.75
N ARG A 252 -11.19 26.39 -19.03
CA ARG A 252 -10.78 26.24 -17.63
C ARG A 252 -12.04 26.07 -16.76
N PRO A 253 -12.28 24.88 -16.16
CA PRO A 253 -13.50 24.65 -15.40
C PRO A 253 -13.47 25.41 -14.06
N SER A 254 -14.63 25.77 -13.52
CA SER A 254 -14.76 26.34 -12.20
C SER A 254 -15.47 25.38 -11.24
N LEU A 255 -14.82 25.04 -10.13
CA LEU A 255 -15.41 24.33 -9.00
C LEU A 255 -15.84 25.34 -7.93
N GLU A 256 -17.13 25.55 -7.77
CA GLU A 256 -17.69 26.50 -6.83
C GLU A 256 -18.30 25.82 -5.59
N VAL A 257 -17.86 26.20 -4.40
CA VAL A 257 -18.45 25.80 -3.12
C VAL A 257 -19.35 26.93 -2.65
N LYS A 258 -20.66 26.76 -2.79
CA LYS A 258 -21.66 27.74 -2.34
C LYS A 258 -22.93 27.06 -1.86
N HIS A 259 -23.47 27.57 -0.77
CA HIS A 259 -24.81 27.22 -0.36
C HIS A 259 -25.81 28.12 -1.08
N GLN A 260 -26.83 27.55 -1.71
CA GLN A 260 -27.75 28.33 -2.56
C GLN A 260 -28.58 29.36 -1.79
N THR A 261 -28.98 29.07 -0.56
CA THR A 261 -29.88 29.94 0.23
C THR A 261 -29.27 30.63 1.44
N ASP A 262 -28.24 30.07 2.09
CA ASP A 262 -27.60 30.63 3.28
C ASP A 262 -26.07 30.59 3.12
N PRO A 263 -25.43 31.70 2.74
CA PRO A 263 -23.99 31.73 2.47
C PRO A 263 -23.14 31.43 3.71
N ASN A 264 -23.69 31.50 4.92
CA ASN A 264 -22.98 31.21 6.17
C ASN A 264 -23.08 29.74 6.58
N ARG A 265 -23.80 28.91 5.81
CA ARG A 265 -23.94 27.50 6.12
C ARG A 265 -22.66 26.73 5.81
N LEU A 266 -22.18 25.96 6.79
CA LEU A 266 -21.01 25.09 6.63
C LEU A 266 -21.30 23.95 5.65
N ILE A 267 -20.52 23.91 4.56
CA ILE A 267 -20.48 22.79 3.63
C ILE A 267 -19.34 21.86 4.05
N LYS A 268 -19.68 20.59 4.29
CA LYS A 268 -18.72 19.58 4.72
C LYS A 268 -18.60 18.44 3.71
N ILE A 269 -17.39 18.18 3.25
CA ILE A 269 -17.06 17.11 2.31
C ILE A 269 -16.11 16.11 2.96
N ARG A 270 -16.32 14.82 2.68
CA ARG A 270 -15.45 13.71 3.10
C ARG A 270 -14.92 13.00 1.87
N GLY A 271 -13.61 13.06 1.62
CA GLY A 271 -13.00 12.44 0.46
C GLY A 271 -11.98 13.34 -0.24
N ASN A 272 -11.79 13.16 -1.54
CA ASN A 272 -10.81 13.95 -2.29
C ASN A 272 -11.48 14.90 -3.26
N ILE A 273 -10.81 16.03 -3.49
CA ILE A 273 -11.15 16.98 -4.55
C ILE A 273 -9.93 17.12 -5.44
N TYR A 274 -10.08 16.83 -6.73
CA TYR A 274 -9.11 17.10 -7.79
C TYR A 274 -9.73 18.10 -8.76
N CYS A 275 -9.05 19.22 -9.03
CA CYS A 275 -9.52 20.25 -9.96
C CYS A 275 -8.39 20.76 -10.85
N GLU A 276 -8.60 20.77 -12.17
CA GLU A 276 -7.68 21.38 -13.15
C GLU A 276 -7.98 22.86 -13.46
N GLY A 277 -9.02 23.43 -12.85
CA GLY A 277 -9.37 24.83 -13.01
C GLY A 277 -9.60 25.53 -11.67
N ASP A 278 -10.36 26.61 -11.67
CA ASP A 278 -10.48 27.49 -10.51
C ASP A 278 -11.35 26.89 -9.41
N LEU A 279 -10.93 27.06 -8.16
CA LEU A 279 -11.72 26.73 -6.98
C LEU A 279 -12.24 28.03 -6.37
N VAL A 280 -13.55 28.21 -6.34
CA VAL A 280 -14.20 29.38 -5.76
C VAL A 280 -14.96 28.95 -4.51
N ILE A 281 -14.62 29.50 -3.34
CA ILE A 281 -15.28 29.17 -2.08
C ILE A 281 -16.03 30.39 -1.58
N SER A 282 -17.36 30.32 -1.64
CA SER A 282 -18.28 31.41 -1.28
C SER A 282 -19.06 31.13 0.02
N SER A 283 -18.85 29.96 0.64
CA SER A 283 -19.46 29.56 1.92
C SER A 283 -18.43 28.89 2.83
N PRO A 284 -18.61 28.89 4.16
CA PRO A 284 -17.74 28.14 5.06
C PRO A 284 -17.61 26.68 4.62
N PHE A 285 -16.37 26.20 4.53
CA PHE A 285 -16.05 24.92 3.92
C PHE A 285 -15.13 24.09 4.80
N GLU A 286 -15.47 22.81 4.99
CA GLU A 286 -14.63 21.82 5.65
C GLU A 286 -14.43 20.58 4.76
N LEU A 287 -13.17 20.27 4.46
CA LEU A 287 -12.76 19.06 3.74
C LEU A 287 -12.07 18.08 4.70
N GLU A 288 -12.74 16.97 5.00
CA GLU A 288 -12.14 15.78 5.59
C GLU A 288 -11.52 14.92 4.47
N GLY A 289 -10.31 15.27 4.04
CA GLY A 289 -9.53 14.54 3.02
C GLY A 289 -8.63 15.46 2.21
N ASN A 290 -8.23 15.03 1.01
CA ASN A 290 -7.16 15.69 0.26
C ASN A 290 -7.70 16.63 -0.82
N LEU A 291 -7.02 17.76 -1.01
CA LEU A 291 -7.31 18.74 -2.05
C LEU A 291 -6.14 18.77 -3.03
N ILE A 292 -6.43 18.67 -4.32
CA ILE A 292 -5.43 18.72 -5.39
C ILE A 292 -5.90 19.73 -6.42
N LEU A 293 -5.10 20.78 -6.60
CA LEU A 293 -5.34 21.84 -7.56
C LEU A 293 -4.21 21.81 -8.61
N ASN A 294 -4.57 21.56 -9.86
CA ASN A 294 -3.63 21.23 -10.94
C ASN A 294 -3.84 22.13 -12.18
N GLY A 295 -3.46 23.40 -12.07
CA GLY A 295 -3.53 24.42 -13.12
C GLY A 295 -4.41 25.63 -12.75
N GLY A 296 -5.12 25.54 -11.63
CA GLY A 296 -6.11 26.51 -11.18
C GLY A 296 -5.62 27.57 -10.20
N SER A 297 -6.54 28.46 -9.81
CA SER A 297 -6.40 29.41 -8.69
C SER A 297 -7.45 29.11 -7.61
N LEU A 298 -7.22 29.60 -6.39
CA LEU A 298 -8.23 29.62 -5.32
C LEU A 298 -8.74 31.04 -5.14
N THR A 299 -10.05 31.22 -5.21
CA THR A 299 -10.72 32.48 -4.87
C THR A 299 -11.60 32.28 -3.65
N LEU A 300 -11.42 33.11 -2.62
CA LEU A 300 -12.23 33.09 -1.41
C LEU A 300 -13.20 34.28 -1.41
N ASN A 301 -14.50 33.98 -1.50
CA ASN A 301 -15.60 34.94 -1.39
C ASN A 301 -16.32 34.79 -0.04
N THR A 302 -15.57 34.41 1.00
CA THR A 302 -16.05 34.21 2.36
C THR A 302 -15.06 34.80 3.35
N ASN A 303 -15.55 35.27 4.49
CA ASN A 303 -14.72 35.77 5.57
C ASN A 303 -14.07 34.62 6.38
N GLU A 304 -14.56 33.40 6.23
CA GLU A 304 -14.05 32.23 6.94
C GLU A 304 -13.09 31.43 6.06
N LYS A 305 -11.87 31.19 6.57
CA LYS A 305 -10.88 30.37 5.88
C LYS A 305 -11.36 28.91 5.80
N PRO A 306 -11.35 28.26 4.62
CA PRO A 306 -11.69 26.86 4.48
C PRO A 306 -10.78 25.98 5.35
N LEU A 307 -11.36 24.94 5.96
CA LEU A 307 -10.63 23.97 6.78
C LEU A 307 -10.36 22.70 5.99
N VAL A 308 -9.09 22.38 5.74
CA VAL A 308 -8.70 21.09 5.14
C VAL A 308 -8.00 20.22 6.18
N LYS A 309 -8.51 19.01 6.38
CA LYS A 309 -7.99 18.03 7.35
C LYS A 309 -7.13 16.93 6.73
N GLY A 310 -6.92 16.93 5.42
CA GLY A 310 -5.92 16.08 4.74
C GLY A 310 -4.71 16.90 4.27
N LYS A 311 -4.19 16.55 3.09
CA LYS A 311 -3.12 17.30 2.42
C LYS A 311 -3.65 18.13 1.26
N VAL A 312 -2.95 19.22 0.97
CA VAL A 312 -3.20 20.06 -0.19
C VAL A 312 -2.00 19.97 -1.12
N PHE A 313 -2.23 19.58 -2.36
CA PHE A 313 -1.25 19.60 -3.45
C PHE A 313 -1.63 20.70 -4.42
N PHE A 314 -0.69 21.58 -4.75
CA PHE A 314 -0.96 22.69 -5.66
C PHE A 314 0.15 22.83 -6.70
N ARG A 315 -0.27 22.76 -7.97
CA ARG A 315 0.54 23.06 -9.15
C ARG A 315 -0.28 24.02 -9.99
N GLY A 316 0.04 25.31 -10.02
CA GLY A 316 -0.76 26.30 -10.74
C GLY A 316 0.01 27.60 -10.98
N GLU A 317 -0.59 28.49 -11.78
CA GLU A 317 0.02 29.75 -12.22
C GLU A 317 -0.25 30.93 -11.26
N GLY A 318 -0.99 30.71 -10.18
CA GLY A 318 -1.33 31.74 -9.20
C GLY A 318 -0.69 31.52 -7.82
N ASP A 319 -0.58 32.59 -7.05
CA ASP A 319 -0.14 32.54 -5.66
C ASP A 319 -1.28 32.02 -4.77
N LEU A 320 -1.46 30.70 -4.69
CA LEU A 320 -2.25 30.12 -3.60
C LEU A 320 -1.48 30.37 -2.30
N LYS A 321 -1.91 31.37 -1.52
CA LYS A 321 -1.25 31.66 -0.25
C LYS A 321 -1.68 30.61 0.76
N PHE A 322 -0.70 29.95 1.38
CA PHE A 322 -0.92 29.02 2.49
C PHE A 322 -1.83 29.61 3.57
N GLU A 323 -1.74 30.92 3.78
CA GLU A 323 -2.52 31.66 4.76
C GLU A 323 -4.02 31.66 4.47
N ASP A 324 -4.44 31.43 3.23
CA ASP A 324 -5.85 31.48 2.82
C ASP A 324 -6.63 30.24 3.29
N ILE A 325 -5.94 29.13 3.56
CA ILE A 325 -6.55 27.87 3.99
C ILE A 325 -6.11 27.53 5.41
N LYS A 326 -7.06 27.15 6.26
CA LYS A 326 -6.75 26.56 7.56
C LYS A 326 -6.43 25.08 7.38
N LEU A 327 -5.15 24.70 7.53
CA LEU A 327 -4.73 23.31 7.45
C LEU A 327 -4.64 22.68 8.84
N LYS A 328 -5.35 21.56 9.02
CA LYS A 328 -5.28 20.72 10.22
C LYS A 328 -5.13 19.27 9.79
N THR A 329 -4.00 18.94 9.19
CA THR A 329 -3.74 17.62 8.62
C THR A 329 -3.86 16.53 9.68
N GLU A 330 -4.78 15.59 9.46
CA GLU A 330 -4.91 14.38 10.26
C GLU A 330 -4.60 13.19 9.35
N LYS A 331 -3.53 12.45 9.65
CA LYS A 331 -3.04 11.32 8.83
C LYS A 331 -4.13 10.29 8.52
N LYS A 332 -5.11 10.09 9.42
CA LYS A 332 -6.26 9.21 9.16
C LYS A 332 -7.06 9.58 7.91
N TYR A 333 -7.23 10.88 7.62
CA TYR A 333 -7.94 11.35 6.43
C TYR A 333 -7.05 11.31 5.19
N VAL A 334 -5.76 11.65 5.34
CA VAL A 334 -4.76 11.51 4.26
C VAL A 334 -4.72 10.08 3.76
N TYR A 335 -4.60 9.09 4.64
CA TYR A 335 -4.42 7.69 4.27
C TYR A 335 -5.72 7.07 3.74
N ARG A 336 -6.82 7.31 4.45
CA ARG A 336 -8.12 6.75 4.08
C ARG A 336 -8.54 7.23 2.69
N PHE A 337 -8.50 8.54 2.47
CA PHE A 337 -8.97 9.10 1.20
C PHE A 337 -7.86 9.10 0.15
N GLY A 338 -6.60 9.23 0.53
CA GLY A 338 -5.47 9.15 -0.39
C GLY A 338 -5.42 7.83 -1.15
N SER A 339 -5.79 6.70 -0.53
CA SER A 339 -5.86 5.38 -1.19
C SER A 339 -6.80 5.27 -2.42
N TYR A 340 -7.58 6.32 -2.70
CA TYR A 340 -8.44 6.46 -3.87
C TYR A 340 -7.86 7.42 -4.93
N LEU A 341 -6.66 7.95 -4.73
CA LEU A 341 -5.94 8.75 -5.70
C LEU A 341 -4.94 7.87 -6.48
N PRO A 342 -4.78 8.09 -7.80
CA PRO A 342 -3.64 7.56 -8.54
C PRO A 342 -2.33 8.00 -7.90
N GLY A 343 -1.33 7.13 -7.93
CA GLY A 343 0.00 7.42 -7.39
C GLY A 343 0.11 7.53 -5.87
N PHE A 344 -1.00 7.40 -5.11
CA PHE A 344 -0.91 7.37 -3.65
C PHE A 344 -0.26 6.08 -3.14
N ILE A 345 -0.62 4.96 -3.77
CA ILE A 345 0.01 3.67 -3.49
C ILE A 345 1.23 3.55 -4.38
N ASP A 346 2.40 3.55 -3.74
CA ASP A 346 3.70 3.40 -4.37
C ASP A 346 4.51 2.41 -3.53
N VAL A 347 4.68 1.21 -4.08
CA VAL A 347 5.22 0.07 -3.34
C VAL A 347 6.71 -0.05 -3.60
N GLU A 348 7.47 0.14 -2.53
CA GLU A 348 8.92 0.01 -2.55
C GLU A 348 9.35 -1.08 -1.55
N ILE A 349 10.02 -2.11 -2.03
CA ILE A 349 10.40 -3.26 -1.21
C ILE A 349 11.84 -3.12 -0.73
N ILE A 350 12.01 -3.03 0.58
CA ILE A 350 13.26 -2.65 1.23
C ILE A 350 14.03 -3.87 1.73
N VAL A 351 13.33 -4.86 2.31
CA VAL A 351 13.98 -5.99 2.98
C VAL A 351 13.31 -7.32 2.65
N ILE A 352 14.13 -8.31 2.27
CA ILE A 352 13.75 -9.72 2.24
C ILE A 352 14.30 -10.38 3.50
N LYS A 353 13.48 -10.50 4.55
CA LYS A 353 13.89 -11.13 5.79
C LYS A 353 13.56 -12.61 5.75
N LYS A 354 14.59 -13.42 5.91
CA LYS A 354 14.46 -14.87 6.03
C LYS A 354 14.32 -15.24 7.50
N GLN A 355 13.26 -15.96 7.86
CA GLN A 355 13.20 -16.62 9.16
C GLN A 355 13.84 -18.01 9.03
N LYS A 356 14.75 -18.33 9.96
CA LYS A 356 15.44 -19.62 10.03
C LYS A 356 14.55 -20.70 10.61
#